data_AF-A0A4Y8YVR7-F1
#
_entry.id   AF-A0A4Y8YVR7-F1
#
_cell.length_a   1.000
_cell.length_b   1.000
_cell.length_c   1.000
_cell.angle_alpha   90.00
_cell.angle_beta   90.00
_cell.angle_gamma   90.00
#
_symmetry.space_group_name_H-M   'P 1'
#
loop_
_entity.id
_entity.type
_entity.pdbx_description
1 polymer ?
#
loop_
_entity_poly.entity_id
_entity_poly.type
_entity_poly.pdbx_seq_one_letter_code
_entity_poly.pdbx_strand_id
1 'polypeptide(L)'
;DRAVVRALGLEDATPTPVSAGLLNAVPQSPAVTAPFIARAGEIPAYPFDNRPIGSVVKVAGRDVRYYVVLEDGIQAISETAALLVKFADSQGSPDIAAVNPDVLADAPKTMSGLDVATFPPTTPDIVDSGRRPVGCLTWSPLDVADGGPTAQLVESAGRALPLDTTASPVELAQADGGGDAVDQVHLSPGSGGFVRSTGISTASSRQDSFFFVADTGVRYGVEGADAASALGFGLPAPAPWQILQLLGSGPTLGRGQALTMHDGVAADPQAAAVPSK
;
A
#
# COMPACT_ATOMS: atom_id res chain seq x y z
N ASP A 1 3.71 -20.17 -4.46
CA ASP A 1 4.69 -20.91 -3.62
C ASP A 1 3.94 -21.48 -2.41
N ARG A 2 4.04 -22.79 -2.15
CA ARG A 2 3.32 -23.42 -1.03
C ARG A 2 3.89 -23.06 0.34
N ALA A 3 5.19 -22.83 0.45
CA ALA A 3 5.82 -22.46 1.72
C ALA A 3 5.33 -21.07 2.15
N VAL A 4 5.23 -20.13 1.20
CA VAL A 4 4.68 -18.79 1.43
C VAL A 4 3.23 -18.85 1.89
N VAL A 5 2.39 -19.63 1.21
CA VAL A 5 0.97 -19.78 1.58
C VAL A 5 0.83 -20.28 3.02
N ARG A 6 1.60 -21.30 3.42
CA ARG A 6 1.55 -21.86 4.78
C ARG A 6 2.11 -20.93 5.85
N ALA A 7 3.25 -20.29 5.57
CA ALA A 7 3.87 -19.36 6.51
C ALA A 7 2.97 -18.14 6.81
N LEU A 8 2.20 -17.71 5.81
CA LEU A 8 1.25 -16.61 5.91
C LEU A 8 -0.17 -17.04 6.32
N GLY A 9 -0.42 -18.33 6.57
CA GLY A 9 -1.74 -18.83 6.98
C GLY A 9 -2.83 -18.62 5.92
N LEU A 10 -2.48 -18.75 4.64
CA LEU A 10 -3.35 -18.44 3.49
C LEU A 10 -4.02 -19.69 2.88
N GLU A 11 -3.90 -20.87 3.48
CA GLU A 11 -4.38 -22.13 2.90
C GLU A 11 -5.88 -22.13 2.59
N ASP A 12 -6.67 -21.56 3.48
CA ASP A 12 -8.14 -21.49 3.36
C ASP A 12 -8.61 -20.09 2.92
N ALA A 13 -7.67 -19.18 2.63
CA ALA A 13 -7.99 -17.82 2.23
C ALA A 13 -8.48 -17.78 0.78
N THR A 14 -9.63 -17.13 0.55
CA THR A 14 -10.16 -16.89 -0.80
C THR A 14 -9.86 -15.45 -1.20
N PRO A 15 -9.10 -15.19 -2.28
CA PRO A 15 -8.87 -13.83 -2.76
C PRO A 15 -10.17 -13.16 -3.18
N THR A 16 -10.31 -11.88 -2.84
CA THR A 16 -11.40 -11.03 -3.34
C THR A 16 -10.91 -10.15 -4.48
N PRO A 17 -11.77 -9.87 -5.49
CA PRO A 17 -11.43 -8.90 -6.51
C PRO A 17 -11.22 -7.51 -5.88
N VAL A 18 -10.32 -6.75 -6.48
CA VAL A 18 -10.02 -5.36 -6.11
C VAL A 18 -9.94 -4.55 -7.39
N SER A 19 -10.46 -3.32 -7.39
CA SER A 19 -10.37 -2.45 -8.55
C SER A 19 -8.92 -2.09 -8.85
N ALA A 20 -8.60 -1.87 -10.13
CA ALA A 20 -7.28 -1.41 -10.53
C ALA A 20 -6.92 -0.08 -9.86
N GLY A 21 -7.88 0.81 -9.60
CA GLY A 21 -7.67 2.06 -8.90
C GLY A 21 -7.14 1.88 -7.47
N LEU A 22 -7.76 1.00 -6.68
CA LEU A 22 -7.29 0.71 -5.32
C LEU A 22 -5.94 -0.02 -5.36
N LEU A 23 -5.78 -1.02 -6.24
CA LEU A 23 -4.52 -1.76 -6.36
C LEU A 23 -3.34 -0.84 -6.72
N ASN A 24 -3.54 0.10 -7.65
CA ASN A 24 -2.51 1.06 -8.06
C ASN A 24 -2.19 2.12 -7.00
N ALA A 25 -3.09 2.33 -6.02
CA ALA A 25 -2.89 3.24 -4.90
C ALA A 25 -2.09 2.61 -3.74
N VAL A 26 -1.95 1.30 -3.69
CA VAL A 26 -1.13 0.61 -2.68
C VAL A 26 0.34 0.61 -3.12
N PRO A 27 1.27 1.22 -2.36
CA PRO A 27 2.69 1.14 -2.67
C PRO A 27 3.18 -0.31 -2.67
N GLN A 28 3.85 -0.73 -3.74
CA GLN A 28 4.36 -2.08 -3.86
C GLN A 28 5.56 -2.32 -2.94
N SER A 29 5.49 -3.39 -2.14
CA SER A 29 6.60 -3.92 -1.36
C SER A 29 7.29 -5.08 -2.09
N PRO A 30 8.55 -5.42 -1.74
CA PRO A 30 9.20 -6.63 -2.25
C PRO A 30 8.36 -7.89 -2.01
N ALA A 31 8.45 -8.85 -2.92
CA ALA A 31 7.69 -10.08 -2.82
C ALA A 31 8.13 -10.92 -1.60
N VAL A 32 7.16 -11.43 -0.83
CA VAL A 32 7.43 -12.43 0.20
C VAL A 32 7.73 -13.75 -0.47
N THR A 33 8.98 -14.19 -0.38
CA THR A 33 9.49 -15.42 -0.99
C THR A 33 10.42 -16.13 -0.03
N ALA A 34 10.53 -17.46 -0.15
CA ALA A 34 11.47 -18.20 0.68
C ALA A 34 12.90 -17.72 0.37
N PRO A 35 13.65 -17.23 1.37
CA PRO A 35 14.99 -16.72 1.13
C PRO A 35 15.94 -17.87 0.77
N PHE A 36 16.84 -17.63 -0.17
CA PHE A 36 17.91 -18.58 -0.48
C PHE A 36 18.95 -18.57 0.64
N ILE A 37 19.26 -19.75 1.19
CA ILE A 37 20.28 -19.93 2.22
C ILE A 37 21.42 -20.75 1.63
N ALA A 38 22.58 -20.11 1.46
CA ALA A 38 23.77 -20.79 0.95
C ALA A 38 24.22 -21.90 1.91
N ARG A 39 24.67 -23.03 1.36
CA ARG A 39 25.21 -24.17 2.13
C ARG A 39 24.22 -24.76 3.16
N ALA A 40 22.92 -24.61 2.92
CA ALA A 40 21.89 -25.18 3.78
C ALA A 40 22.11 -26.68 4.01
N GLY A 41 22.01 -27.12 5.27
CA GLY A 41 22.25 -28.51 5.68
C GLY A 41 23.70 -28.81 6.10
N GLU A 42 24.67 -27.96 5.77
CA GLU A 42 26.05 -28.10 6.26
C GLU A 42 26.20 -27.59 7.69
N ILE A 43 27.21 -28.09 8.42
CA ILE A 43 27.51 -27.60 9.78
C ILE A 43 28.32 -26.29 9.67
N PRO A 44 27.92 -25.20 10.35
CA PRO A 44 28.67 -23.94 10.35
C PRO A 44 30.03 -24.10 11.03
N ALA A 45 30.97 -23.21 10.69
CA ALA A 45 32.32 -23.22 11.28
C ALA A 45 32.36 -22.73 12.74
N TYR A 46 31.28 -22.10 13.21
CA TYR A 46 31.12 -21.62 14.59
C TYR A 46 30.21 -22.56 15.39
N PRO A 47 30.37 -22.62 16.73
CA PRO A 47 29.56 -23.50 17.56
C PRO A 47 28.10 -23.05 17.61
N PHE A 48 27.17 -23.96 17.30
CA PHE A 48 25.73 -23.72 17.45
C PHE A 48 24.96 -25.03 17.68
N ASP A 49 25.33 -25.77 18.74
CA ASP A 49 24.63 -27.00 19.17
C ASP A 49 24.49 -28.06 18.04
N ASN A 50 25.51 -28.18 17.18
CA ASN A 50 25.52 -29.04 15.99
C ASN A 50 24.34 -28.84 15.02
N ARG A 51 23.74 -27.65 15.01
CA ARG A 51 22.64 -27.32 14.09
C ARG A 51 23.20 -26.88 12.74
N PRO A 52 22.69 -27.45 11.64
CA PRO A 52 23.15 -27.06 10.31
C PRO A 52 22.70 -25.65 9.91
N ILE A 53 23.39 -25.07 8.94
CA ILE A 53 23.01 -23.84 8.25
C ILE A 53 21.59 -23.98 7.69
N GLY A 54 20.77 -22.95 7.87
CA GLY A 54 19.33 -22.96 7.57
C GLY A 54 18.45 -23.40 8.73
N SER A 55 19.03 -23.91 9.83
CA SER A 55 18.27 -24.20 11.05
C SER A 55 17.63 -22.94 11.61
N VAL A 56 16.37 -23.06 12.03
CA VAL A 56 15.63 -22.00 12.71
C VAL A 56 15.42 -22.42 14.16
N VAL A 57 15.73 -21.52 15.09
CA VAL A 57 15.55 -21.72 16.52
C VAL A 57 14.73 -20.58 17.12
N LYS A 58 14.08 -20.87 18.25
CA LYS A 58 13.42 -19.87 19.08
C LYS A 58 14.06 -19.79 20.45
N VAL A 59 14.14 -18.59 20.99
CA VAL A 59 14.59 -18.36 22.37
C VAL A 59 13.44 -17.73 23.13
N ALA A 60 13.08 -18.36 24.24
CA ALA A 60 12.08 -17.82 25.16
C ALA A 60 12.74 -16.83 26.13
N GLY A 61 12.09 -15.69 26.35
CA GLY A 61 12.47 -14.68 27.32
C GLY A 61 11.22 -13.94 27.82
N ARG A 62 11.27 -12.61 27.86
CA ARG A 62 10.04 -11.80 28.00
C ARG A 62 9.11 -12.02 26.80
N ASP A 63 9.69 -12.08 25.61
CA ASP A 63 9.04 -12.34 24.34
C ASP A 63 9.80 -13.46 23.60
N VAL A 64 9.12 -14.19 22.72
CA VAL A 64 9.75 -15.22 21.88
C VAL A 64 10.51 -14.54 20.74
N ARG A 65 11.79 -14.90 20.56
CA ARG A 65 12.62 -14.41 19.45
C ARG A 65 13.07 -15.56 18.57
N TYR A 66 13.10 -15.32 17.26
CA TYR A 66 13.51 -16.31 16.28
C TYR A 66 14.87 -15.96 15.68
N TYR A 67 15.68 -16.99 15.43
CA TYR A 67 16.99 -16.87 14.81
C TYR A 67 17.16 -17.92 13.72
N VAL A 68 17.82 -17.54 12.63
CA VAL A 68 18.29 -18.47 11.60
C VAL A 68 19.81 -18.59 11.65
N VAL A 69 20.30 -19.80 11.44
CA VAL A 69 21.72 -20.14 11.34
C VAL A 69 22.17 -19.93 9.89
N LEU A 70 23.20 -19.11 9.68
CA LEU A 70 23.80 -18.85 8.37
C LEU A 70 25.27 -19.31 8.37
N GLU A 71 25.95 -19.19 7.24
CA GLU A 71 27.34 -19.62 7.10
C GLU A 71 28.31 -18.90 8.05
N ASP A 72 28.13 -17.59 8.21
CA ASP A 72 29.04 -16.70 8.94
C ASP A 72 28.50 -16.24 10.31
N GLY A 73 27.28 -16.64 10.67
CA GLY A 73 26.68 -16.29 11.95
C GLY A 73 25.17 -16.48 11.99
N ILE A 74 24.55 -15.96 13.03
CA ILE A 74 23.10 -15.99 13.22
C ILE A 74 22.45 -14.65 12.88
N GLN A 75 21.19 -14.71 12.45
CA GLN A 75 20.35 -13.54 12.21
C GLN A 75 19.05 -13.64 12.98
N ALA A 76 18.69 -12.57 13.70
CA ALA A 76 17.35 -12.43 14.27
C ALA A 76 16.33 -12.17 13.14
N ILE A 77 15.22 -12.90 13.15
CA ILE A 77 14.19 -12.85 12.11
C ILE A 77 12.78 -12.76 12.72
N SER A 78 11.80 -12.37 11.91
CA SER A 78 10.38 -12.39 12.30
C SER A 78 9.85 -13.82 12.43
N GLU A 79 8.70 -13.97 13.09
CA GLU A 79 8.01 -15.27 13.16
C GLU A 79 7.63 -15.77 11.76
N THR A 80 7.12 -14.87 10.91
CA THR A 80 6.78 -15.20 9.51
C THR A 80 7.99 -15.69 8.73
N ALA A 81 9.14 -15.01 8.86
CA ALA A 81 10.37 -15.44 8.20
C ALA A 81 10.85 -16.81 8.73
N ALA A 82 10.73 -17.03 10.04
CA ALA A 82 11.08 -18.29 10.69
C ALA A 82 10.22 -19.45 10.18
N LEU A 83 8.91 -19.26 10.10
CA LEU A 83 7.96 -20.21 9.53
C LEU A 83 8.23 -20.43 8.03
N LEU A 84 8.53 -19.37 7.28
CA LEU A 84 8.80 -19.48 5.85
C LEU A 84 10.05 -20.31 5.55
N VAL A 85 11.16 -20.06 6.26
CA VAL A 85 12.37 -20.91 6.14
C VAL A 85 12.04 -22.35 6.52
N LYS A 86 11.30 -22.55 7.60
CA LYS A 86 10.90 -23.89 8.08
C LYS A 86 10.01 -24.66 7.09
N PHE A 87 9.07 -23.97 6.44
CA PHE A 87 8.17 -24.58 5.45
C PHE A 87 8.85 -24.79 4.09
N ALA A 88 9.89 -24.00 3.78
CA ALA A 88 10.71 -24.19 2.60
C ALA A 88 11.60 -25.44 2.74
N ASP A 89 12.25 -25.59 3.89
CA ASP A 89 13.03 -26.78 4.25
C ASP A 89 12.98 -27.00 5.78
N SER A 90 12.39 -28.13 6.21
CA SER A 90 12.25 -28.45 7.63
C SER A 90 13.53 -28.99 8.26
N GLN A 91 14.49 -29.39 7.42
CA GLN A 91 15.73 -30.10 7.79
C GLN A 91 15.46 -31.31 8.69
N GLY A 92 14.35 -32.01 8.44
CA GLY A 92 13.94 -33.22 9.17
C GLY A 92 13.40 -32.96 10.58
N SER A 93 13.31 -31.71 11.02
CA SER A 93 12.74 -31.34 12.31
C SER A 93 11.25 -30.99 12.18
N PRO A 94 10.36 -31.46 13.09
CA PRO A 94 8.94 -31.14 13.03
C PRO A 94 8.61 -29.72 13.52
N ASP A 95 9.40 -29.18 14.44
CA ASP A 95 9.12 -27.90 15.11
C ASP A 95 10.30 -26.92 14.99
N ILE A 96 10.05 -25.65 15.33
CA ILE A 96 11.13 -24.69 15.61
C ILE A 96 11.64 -24.96 17.02
N ALA A 97 12.87 -25.46 17.13
CA ALA A 97 13.46 -25.89 18.39
C ALA A 97 13.69 -24.70 19.33
N ALA A 98 13.31 -24.87 20.60
CA ALA A 98 13.67 -23.92 21.65
C ALA A 98 15.12 -24.15 22.08
N VAL A 99 15.91 -23.07 22.18
CA VAL A 99 17.29 -23.12 22.69
C VAL A 99 17.46 -22.14 23.85
N ASN A 100 18.44 -22.43 24.72
CA ASN A 100 18.80 -21.52 25.79
C ASN A 100 19.50 -20.27 25.23
N PRO A 101 19.34 -19.10 25.86
CA PRO A 101 20.01 -17.87 25.44
C PRO A 101 21.54 -18.02 25.32
N ASP A 102 22.16 -18.86 26.16
CA ASP A 102 23.60 -19.11 26.16
C ASP A 102 24.10 -19.67 24.81
N VAL A 103 23.26 -20.41 24.08
CA VAL A 103 23.59 -20.94 22.74
C VAL A 103 23.79 -19.81 21.73
N LEU A 104 23.16 -18.64 21.95
CA LEU A 104 23.34 -17.47 21.09
C LEU A 104 24.63 -16.70 21.41
N ALA A 105 25.18 -16.83 22.62
CA ALA A 105 26.30 -16.01 23.08
C ALA A 105 27.60 -16.32 22.32
N ASP A 106 27.79 -17.58 21.94
CA ASP A 106 28.98 -18.05 21.23
C ASP A 106 28.87 -17.92 19.70
N ALA A 107 27.68 -17.58 19.19
CA ALA A 107 27.44 -17.43 17.76
C ALA A 107 27.68 -15.97 17.31
N PRO A 108 28.49 -15.75 16.26
CA PRO A 108 28.66 -14.42 15.70
C PRO A 108 27.35 -13.92 15.07
N LYS A 109 27.17 -12.61 15.04
CA LYS A 109 26.13 -11.98 14.20
C LYS A 109 26.59 -12.02 12.75
N THR A 110 25.73 -12.51 11.85
CA THR A 110 26.02 -12.51 10.40
C THR A 110 26.32 -11.09 9.88
N MET A 111 27.22 -10.99 8.89
CA MET A 111 27.42 -9.79 8.08
C MET A 111 26.64 -9.83 6.76
N SER A 112 26.24 -11.03 6.32
CA SER A 112 25.56 -11.28 5.05
C SER A 112 24.18 -11.92 5.29
N GLY A 113 23.31 -11.17 5.96
CA GLY A 113 21.97 -11.64 6.33
C GLY A 113 21.01 -11.79 5.14
N LEU A 114 19.93 -12.53 5.39
CA LEU A 114 18.78 -12.67 4.51
C LEU A 114 17.98 -11.35 4.45
N ASP A 115 17.50 -11.01 3.26
CA ASP A 115 16.63 -9.86 3.03
C ASP A 115 15.17 -10.20 3.39
N VAL A 116 14.87 -10.17 4.68
CA VAL A 116 13.56 -10.53 5.24
C VAL A 116 12.96 -9.42 6.12
N ALA A 117 13.56 -8.24 6.10
CA ALA A 117 13.15 -7.12 6.97
C ALA A 117 11.78 -6.54 6.60
N THR A 118 11.32 -6.75 5.35
CA THR A 118 10.03 -6.31 4.83
C THR A 118 8.90 -7.30 5.10
N PHE A 119 9.20 -8.49 5.61
CA PHE A 119 8.17 -9.51 5.87
C PHE A 119 7.34 -9.13 7.10
N PRO A 120 6.06 -9.52 7.15
CA PRO A 120 5.22 -9.31 8.33
C PRO A 120 5.90 -9.86 9.59
N PRO A 121 5.83 -9.15 10.73
CA PRO A 121 6.48 -9.58 11.97
C PRO A 121 5.88 -10.90 12.50
N THR A 122 4.59 -11.11 12.26
CA THR A 122 3.81 -12.29 12.60
C THR A 122 2.90 -12.66 11.43
N THR A 123 2.37 -13.88 11.43
CA THR A 123 1.33 -14.29 10.47
C THR A 123 0.15 -13.29 10.56
N PRO A 124 -0.31 -12.74 9.42
CA PRO A 124 -1.36 -11.74 9.43
C PRO A 124 -2.74 -12.37 9.68
N ASP A 125 -3.63 -11.60 10.30
CA ASP A 125 -5.05 -11.95 10.39
C ASP A 125 -5.75 -11.66 9.06
N ILE A 126 -6.42 -12.65 8.49
CA ILE A 126 -7.14 -12.49 7.22
C ILE A 126 -8.49 -11.83 7.46
N VAL A 127 -8.76 -10.76 6.70
CA VAL A 127 -10.02 -10.04 6.76
C VAL A 127 -11.12 -10.84 6.06
N ASP A 128 -12.17 -11.18 6.80
CA ASP A 128 -13.40 -11.75 6.25
C ASP A 128 -14.18 -10.66 5.48
N SER A 129 -14.11 -10.71 4.15
CA SER A 129 -14.78 -9.79 3.24
C SER A 129 -16.31 -9.91 3.28
N GLY A 130 -16.86 -11.05 3.69
CA GLY A 130 -18.31 -11.19 3.91
C GLY A 130 -18.79 -10.40 5.12
N ARG A 131 -17.91 -10.17 6.12
CA ARG A 131 -18.20 -9.34 7.31
C ARG A 131 -17.73 -7.90 7.19
N ARG A 132 -16.68 -7.65 6.40
CA ARG A 132 -16.08 -6.34 6.16
C ARG A 132 -15.84 -6.16 4.65
N PRO A 133 -16.90 -5.92 3.87
CA PRO A 133 -16.81 -5.85 2.40
C PRO A 133 -16.15 -4.57 1.88
N VAL A 134 -15.99 -3.54 2.73
CA VAL A 134 -15.43 -2.26 2.31
C VAL A 134 -13.96 -2.21 2.69
N GLY A 135 -13.07 -2.19 1.69
CA GLY A 135 -11.64 -1.88 1.85
C GLY A 135 -11.35 -0.44 1.43
N CYS A 136 -10.59 0.30 2.23
CA CYS A 136 -10.24 1.69 1.96
C CYS A 136 -8.73 1.91 2.12
N LEU A 137 -8.19 2.76 1.24
CA LEU A 137 -6.88 3.38 1.40
C LEU A 137 -7.08 4.88 1.58
N THR A 138 -6.63 5.40 2.71
CA THR A 138 -6.71 6.82 3.05
C THR A 138 -5.32 7.41 2.98
N TRP A 139 -5.15 8.46 2.18
CA TRP A 139 -3.94 9.25 2.12
C TRP A 139 -4.22 10.64 2.69
N SER A 140 -3.36 11.11 3.58
CA SER A 140 -3.47 12.46 4.15
C SER A 140 -2.09 13.13 4.21
N PRO A 141 -1.98 14.40 3.81
CA PRO A 141 -0.72 15.10 3.90
C PRO A 141 -0.34 15.39 5.35
N LEU A 142 0.96 15.47 5.61
CA LEU A 142 1.52 15.83 6.90
C LEU A 142 2.32 17.12 6.77
N ASP A 143 2.10 18.04 7.71
CA ASP A 143 2.94 19.23 7.87
C ASP A 143 4.19 18.84 8.66
N VAL A 144 5.24 18.42 7.94
CA VAL A 144 6.54 18.07 8.53
C VAL A 144 7.59 19.12 8.20
N ALA A 145 8.31 19.58 9.23
CA ALA A 145 9.32 20.63 9.12
C ALA A 145 10.66 20.15 8.54
N ASP A 146 11.03 18.86 8.70
CA ASP A 146 12.36 18.36 8.34
C ASP A 146 12.35 16.87 7.96
N GLY A 147 12.67 16.54 6.69
CA GLY A 147 13.14 15.24 6.20
C GLY A 147 12.30 13.97 6.43
N GLY A 148 11.20 14.08 7.18
CA GLY A 148 10.29 12.98 7.53
C GLY A 148 9.23 12.70 6.46
N PRO A 149 8.34 11.72 6.71
CA PRO A 149 7.25 11.41 5.81
C PRO A 149 6.34 12.64 5.58
N THR A 150 6.12 12.99 4.31
CA THR A 150 5.28 14.12 3.87
C THR A 150 3.79 13.78 3.86
N ALA A 151 3.45 12.51 4.09
CA ALA A 151 2.08 12.04 4.16
C ALA A 151 1.94 10.79 5.04
N GLN A 152 0.71 10.51 5.43
CA GLN A 152 0.29 9.26 6.06
C GLN A 152 -0.59 8.48 5.07
N LEU A 153 -0.39 7.16 5.05
CA LEU A 153 -1.19 6.21 4.28
C LEU A 153 -1.76 5.17 5.24
N VAL A 154 -3.07 4.99 5.23
CA VAL A 154 -3.79 4.08 6.12
C VAL A 154 -4.68 3.17 5.29
N GLU A 155 -4.46 1.87 5.44
CA GLU A 155 -5.34 0.84 4.90
C GLU A 155 -6.34 0.42 5.98
N SER A 156 -7.61 0.26 5.60
CA SER A 156 -8.66 -0.12 6.54
C SER A 156 -9.71 -1.00 5.87
N ALA A 157 -10.40 -1.82 6.67
CA ALA A 157 -11.52 -2.63 6.21
C ALA A 157 -12.70 -2.50 7.18
N GLY A 158 -13.91 -2.39 6.65
CA GLY A 158 -15.11 -2.09 7.42
C GLY A 158 -16.41 -2.59 6.77
N ARG A 159 -17.52 -2.33 7.47
CA ARG A 159 -18.88 -2.67 7.01
C ARG A 159 -19.49 -1.65 6.06
N ALA A 160 -19.01 -0.41 6.12
CA ALA A 160 -19.49 0.73 5.36
C ALA A 160 -18.32 1.67 5.08
N LEU A 161 -18.50 2.58 4.13
CA LEU A 161 -17.53 3.64 3.84
C LEU A 161 -17.33 4.52 5.08
N PRO A 162 -16.10 5.01 5.34
CA PRO A 162 -15.80 5.88 6.48
C PRO A 162 -16.24 7.33 6.20
N LEU A 163 -17.52 7.53 5.88
CA LEU A 163 -18.15 8.82 5.61
C LEU A 163 -19.16 9.17 6.70
N ASP A 164 -19.45 10.46 6.85
CA ASP A 164 -20.58 10.92 7.68
C ASP A 164 -21.90 10.37 7.12
N THR A 165 -22.87 10.07 8.00
CA THR A 165 -24.22 9.63 7.62
C THR A 165 -24.99 10.61 6.71
N THR A 166 -24.59 11.88 6.72
CA THR A 166 -25.13 12.96 5.89
C THR A 166 -24.39 13.14 4.56
N ALA A 167 -23.30 12.40 4.33
CA ALA A 167 -22.57 12.42 3.07
C ALA A 167 -23.46 11.92 1.93
N SER A 168 -23.46 12.69 0.83
CA SER A 168 -24.14 12.31 -0.41
C SER A 168 -23.08 12.22 -1.52
N PRO A 169 -22.52 11.03 -1.77
CA PRO A 169 -21.67 10.81 -2.95
C PRO A 169 -22.44 11.10 -4.23
N VAL A 170 -21.75 11.64 -5.24
CA VAL A 170 -22.25 11.87 -6.58
C VAL A 170 -21.80 10.72 -7.47
N GLU A 171 -22.73 10.15 -8.23
CA GLU A 171 -22.45 9.14 -9.24
C GLU A 171 -21.80 9.79 -10.47
N LEU A 172 -20.70 9.22 -10.94
CA LEU A 172 -19.96 9.71 -12.09
C LEU A 172 -20.51 9.11 -13.38
N ALA A 173 -20.40 9.86 -14.49
CA ALA A 173 -20.80 9.37 -15.82
C ALA A 173 -20.02 8.12 -16.28
N GLN A 174 -18.82 7.93 -15.76
CA GLN A 174 -17.95 6.78 -16.06
C GLN A 174 -18.27 5.53 -15.22
N ALA A 175 -19.26 5.58 -14.32
CA ALA A 175 -19.60 4.48 -13.44
C ALA A 175 -19.86 3.19 -14.24
N ASP A 176 -19.23 2.10 -13.81
CA ASP A 176 -19.31 0.77 -14.43
C ASP A 176 -19.66 -0.34 -13.42
N GLY A 177 -19.87 0.04 -12.15
CA GLY A 177 -20.31 -0.80 -11.05
C GLY A 177 -19.22 -1.78 -10.59
N GLY A 178 -19.15 -2.94 -11.25
CA GLY A 178 -18.19 -3.97 -10.91
C GLY A 178 -16.83 -3.84 -11.60
N GLY A 179 -16.64 -2.80 -12.41
CA GLY A 179 -15.44 -2.59 -13.21
C GLY A 179 -14.38 -1.75 -12.50
N ASP A 180 -13.50 -1.15 -13.29
CA ASP A 180 -12.32 -0.43 -12.79
C ASP A 180 -12.56 1.07 -12.65
N ALA A 181 -13.62 1.59 -13.26
CA ALA A 181 -13.94 3.01 -13.19
C ALA A 181 -14.45 3.39 -11.80
N VAL A 182 -14.21 4.63 -11.38
CA VAL A 182 -14.80 5.13 -10.14
C VAL A 182 -16.27 5.44 -10.38
N ASP A 183 -17.13 4.77 -9.63
CA ASP A 183 -18.57 4.98 -9.70
C ASP A 183 -19.02 6.24 -8.97
N GLN A 184 -18.45 6.51 -7.79
CA GLN A 184 -18.94 7.56 -6.90
C GLN A 184 -17.79 8.37 -6.29
N VAL A 185 -18.01 9.67 -6.17
CA VAL A 185 -17.10 10.61 -5.51
C VAL A 185 -17.87 11.43 -4.49
N HIS A 186 -17.23 11.72 -3.37
CA HIS A 186 -17.81 12.59 -2.35
C HIS A 186 -16.85 13.74 -2.01
N LEU A 187 -17.34 14.95 -2.22
CA LEU A 187 -16.85 16.19 -1.62
C LEU A 187 -18.07 16.93 -1.03
N SER A 188 -17.84 17.88 -0.14
CA SER A 188 -18.92 18.71 0.38
C SER A 188 -19.62 19.47 -0.77
N PRO A 189 -20.96 19.51 -0.84
CA PRO A 189 -21.65 20.23 -1.90
C PRO A 189 -21.30 21.72 -1.93
N GLY A 190 -21.13 22.28 -3.12
CA GLY A 190 -20.69 23.66 -3.37
C GLY A 190 -19.22 23.91 -3.07
N SER A 191 -18.42 22.86 -2.81
CA SER A 191 -17.00 22.99 -2.52
C SER A 191 -16.13 22.62 -3.73
N GLY A 192 -14.83 22.88 -3.61
CA GLY A 192 -13.82 22.40 -4.54
C GLY A 192 -12.43 22.50 -3.92
N GLY A 193 -11.50 21.71 -4.42
CA GLY A 193 -10.13 21.66 -3.93
C GLY A 193 -9.15 22.14 -4.99
N PHE A 194 -8.36 23.17 -4.68
CA PHE A 194 -7.16 23.47 -5.46
C PHE A 194 -6.00 22.62 -4.94
N VAL A 195 -5.50 21.74 -5.79
CA VAL A 195 -4.51 20.73 -5.43
C VAL A 195 -3.32 20.73 -6.37
N ARG A 196 -2.19 20.25 -5.87
CA ARG A 196 -1.00 19.93 -6.67
C ARG A 196 -0.76 18.43 -6.60
N SER A 197 -0.62 17.79 -7.75
CA SER A 197 -0.39 16.34 -7.78
C SER A 197 0.99 15.97 -7.21
N THR A 198 1.05 14.86 -6.49
CA THR A 198 2.27 14.22 -5.96
C THR A 198 2.19 12.70 -6.11
N GLY A 199 3.24 11.98 -5.75
CA GLY A 199 3.22 10.52 -5.63
C GLY A 199 2.51 10.03 -4.36
N ILE A 200 1.87 8.87 -4.42
CA ILE A 200 1.17 8.24 -3.28
C ILE A 200 2.09 7.83 -2.11
N SER A 201 3.38 7.62 -2.36
CA SER A 201 4.35 7.23 -1.32
C SER A 201 4.47 8.32 -0.24
N THR A 202 4.54 7.90 1.02
CA THR A 202 4.66 8.78 2.18
C THR A 202 5.97 9.57 2.23
N ALA A 203 6.98 9.16 1.46
CA ALA A 203 8.25 9.87 1.30
C ALA A 203 8.38 10.60 -0.06
N SER A 204 7.28 10.72 -0.81
CA SER A 204 7.29 11.40 -2.11
C SER A 204 7.62 12.89 -1.94
N SER A 205 8.62 13.35 -2.69
CA SER A 205 8.95 14.77 -2.87
C SER A 205 8.47 15.32 -4.22
N ARG A 206 7.78 14.50 -5.04
CA ARG A 206 7.29 14.93 -6.35
C ARG A 206 6.27 16.05 -6.22
N GLN A 207 6.41 17.06 -7.08
CA GLN A 207 5.51 18.19 -7.19
C GLN A 207 5.23 18.38 -8.67
N ASP A 208 4.07 17.91 -9.11
CA ASP A 208 3.70 17.85 -10.53
C ASP A 208 2.68 18.96 -10.84
N SER A 209 1.65 18.65 -11.64
CA SER A 209 0.67 19.61 -12.16
C SER A 209 -0.34 20.10 -11.11
N PHE A 210 -0.93 21.27 -11.38
CA PHE A 210 -2.02 21.83 -10.59
C PHE A 210 -3.38 21.42 -11.14
N PHE A 211 -4.32 21.15 -10.24
CA PHE A 211 -5.69 20.81 -10.58
C PHE A 211 -6.67 21.54 -9.66
N PHE A 212 -7.84 21.89 -10.21
CA PHE A 212 -9.03 22.17 -9.42
C PHE A 212 -9.94 20.95 -9.48
N VAL A 213 -10.39 20.45 -8.33
CA VAL A 213 -11.34 19.34 -8.23
C VAL A 213 -12.67 19.90 -7.77
N ALA A 214 -13.70 19.76 -8.61
CA ALA A 214 -15.06 20.16 -8.27
C ALA A 214 -15.76 19.11 -7.41
N ASP A 215 -16.79 19.52 -6.68
CA ASP A 215 -17.68 18.64 -5.92
C ASP A 215 -18.44 17.61 -6.76
N THR A 216 -18.51 17.81 -8.08
CA THR A 216 -19.03 16.86 -9.07
C THR A 216 -18.07 15.72 -9.40
N GLY A 217 -16.86 15.70 -8.83
CA GLY A 217 -15.84 14.67 -9.10
C GLY A 217 -15.12 14.84 -10.43
N VAL A 218 -15.15 16.06 -11.01
CA VAL A 218 -14.38 16.42 -12.20
C VAL A 218 -13.11 17.16 -11.78
N ARG A 219 -11.96 16.73 -12.30
CA ARG A 219 -10.68 17.45 -12.18
C ARG A 219 -10.41 18.30 -13.41
N TYR A 220 -9.96 19.52 -13.21
CA TYR A 220 -9.60 20.47 -14.25
C TYR A 220 -8.13 20.84 -14.08
N GLY A 221 -7.30 20.66 -15.11
CA GLY A 221 -5.91 21.13 -15.05
C GLY A 221 -5.87 22.65 -14.94
N VAL A 222 -4.94 23.22 -14.17
CA VAL A 222 -4.79 24.68 -14.04
C VAL A 222 -3.47 25.11 -14.67
N GLU A 223 -3.53 26.06 -15.61
CA GLU A 223 -2.39 26.52 -16.40
C GLU A 223 -1.46 27.44 -15.58
N GLY A 224 -0.67 26.83 -14.70
CA GLY A 224 0.35 27.51 -13.91
C GLY A 224 -0.18 28.47 -12.85
N ALA A 225 0.73 29.25 -12.27
CA ALA A 225 0.44 30.13 -11.13
C ALA A 225 -0.43 31.34 -11.51
N ASP A 226 -0.27 31.88 -12.73
CA ASP A 226 -1.04 33.04 -13.18
C ASP A 226 -2.54 32.72 -13.33
N ALA A 227 -2.86 31.55 -13.90
CA ALA A 227 -4.25 31.08 -13.98
C ALA A 227 -4.82 30.81 -12.59
N ALA A 228 -4.04 30.15 -11.71
CA ALA A 228 -4.46 29.92 -10.33
C ALA A 228 -4.76 31.23 -9.58
N SER A 229 -3.89 32.23 -9.71
CA SER A 229 -4.06 33.56 -9.13
C SER A 229 -5.28 34.28 -9.68
N ALA A 230 -5.48 34.25 -11.00
CA ALA A 230 -6.65 34.86 -11.65
C ALA A 230 -7.98 34.21 -11.23
N LEU A 231 -7.96 32.92 -10.92
CA LEU A 231 -9.12 32.17 -10.40
C LEU A 231 -9.31 32.35 -8.88
N GLY A 232 -8.41 33.07 -8.20
CA GLY A 232 -8.47 33.30 -6.76
C GLY A 232 -8.07 32.09 -5.92
N PHE A 233 -7.35 31.13 -6.49
CA PHE A 233 -6.88 29.97 -5.74
C PHE A 233 -5.72 30.34 -4.80
N GLY A 234 -5.78 29.80 -3.58
CA GLY A 234 -4.73 29.94 -2.57
C GLY A 234 -3.57 28.95 -2.78
N LEU A 235 -2.91 28.59 -1.68
CA LEU A 235 -1.89 27.55 -1.71
C LEU A 235 -2.53 26.18 -2.02
N PRO A 236 -2.00 25.42 -2.99
CA PRO A 236 -2.55 24.12 -3.33
C PRO A 236 -2.23 23.08 -2.27
N ALA A 237 -3.23 22.29 -1.88
CA ALA A 237 -3.00 21.10 -1.07
C ALA A 237 -2.35 19.99 -1.92
N PRO A 238 -1.38 19.22 -1.41
CA PRO A 238 -0.87 18.07 -2.13
C PRO A 238 -1.95 16.98 -2.23
N ALA A 239 -2.03 16.30 -3.37
CA ALA A 239 -2.92 15.16 -3.56
C ALA A 239 -2.26 14.09 -4.46
N PRO A 240 -2.39 12.80 -4.15
CA PRO A 240 -1.69 11.75 -4.89
C PRO A 240 -2.32 11.53 -6.26
N TRP A 241 -1.48 11.46 -7.30
CA TRP A 241 -1.92 11.27 -8.68
C TRP A 241 -2.74 10.00 -8.87
N GLN A 242 -2.40 8.92 -8.16
CA GLN A 242 -3.11 7.64 -8.18
C GLN A 242 -4.61 7.77 -7.85
N ILE A 243 -4.97 8.75 -7.00
CA ILE A 243 -6.37 9.03 -6.66
C ILE A 243 -6.95 10.05 -7.63
N LEU A 244 -6.21 11.15 -7.91
CA LEU A 244 -6.69 12.20 -8.80
C LEU A 244 -7.03 11.68 -10.20
N GLN A 245 -6.20 10.79 -10.76
CA GLN A 245 -6.39 10.29 -12.12
C GLN A 245 -7.68 9.50 -12.31
N LEU A 246 -8.28 9.01 -11.22
CA LEU A 246 -9.54 8.26 -11.24
C LEU A 246 -10.77 9.16 -11.45
N LEU A 247 -10.62 10.46 -11.22
CA LEU A 247 -11.67 11.45 -11.40
C LEU A 247 -11.89 11.76 -12.88
N GLY A 248 -13.12 12.15 -13.22
CA GLY A 248 -13.47 12.60 -14.57
C GLY A 248 -12.59 13.79 -14.98
N SER A 249 -12.12 13.80 -16.24
CA SER A 249 -11.25 14.87 -16.74
C SER A 249 -12.06 15.98 -17.41
N GLY A 250 -11.97 17.18 -16.85
CA GLY A 250 -12.49 18.39 -17.47
C GLY A 250 -11.45 19.11 -18.34
N PRO A 251 -11.84 20.20 -19.03
CA PRO A 251 -10.92 21.06 -19.76
C PRO A 251 -9.88 21.73 -18.85
N THR A 252 -8.75 22.12 -19.42
CA THR A 252 -7.75 22.94 -18.73
C THR A 252 -8.26 24.36 -18.51
N LEU A 253 -8.10 24.86 -17.30
CA LEU A 253 -8.38 26.23 -16.89
C LEU A 253 -7.14 27.09 -17.15
N GLY A 254 -7.21 27.90 -18.19
CA GLY A 254 -6.12 28.77 -18.62
C GLY A 254 -6.63 29.90 -19.49
N ARG A 255 -5.81 30.94 -19.64
CA ARG A 255 -6.21 32.14 -20.40
C ARG A 255 -6.39 31.82 -21.87
N GLY A 256 -5.53 30.97 -22.43
CA GLY A 256 -5.62 30.56 -23.83
C GLY A 256 -6.94 29.83 -24.12
N GLN A 257 -7.33 28.92 -23.23
CA GLN A 257 -8.58 28.14 -23.34
C GLN A 257 -9.82 29.01 -23.10
N ALA A 258 -9.71 30.10 -22.34
CA ALA A 258 -10.81 31.06 -22.17
C ALA A 258 -10.97 32.02 -23.36
N LEU A 259 -9.93 32.21 -24.17
CA LEU A 259 -9.91 33.10 -25.35
C LEU A 259 -10.20 32.34 -26.65
N THR A 260 -11.10 31.36 -26.60
CA THR A 260 -11.55 30.59 -27.77
C THR A 260 -12.95 30.99 -28.19
N MET A 261 -13.17 31.09 -29.51
CA MET A 261 -14.49 31.29 -30.09
C MET A 261 -15.09 29.92 -30.42
N HIS A 262 -16.34 29.70 -29.99
CA HIS A 262 -17.09 28.49 -30.28
C HIS A 262 -18.42 28.87 -30.94
N ASP A 263 -18.67 28.38 -32.16
CA ASP A 263 -19.99 28.50 -32.79
C ASP A 263 -21.01 27.53 -32.15
N GLY A 264 -20.52 26.53 -31.42
CA GLY A 264 -21.30 25.56 -30.63
C GLY A 264 -20.37 24.61 -29.87
N VAL A 265 -20.92 23.83 -28.94
CA VAL A 265 -20.20 22.77 -28.24
C VAL A 265 -20.63 21.44 -28.86
N ALA A 266 -19.67 20.63 -29.32
CA ALA A 266 -19.97 19.29 -29.80
C ALA A 266 -20.54 18.45 -28.66
N ALA A 267 -21.46 17.54 -28.97
CA ALA A 267 -21.94 16.57 -27.98
C ALA A 267 -20.75 15.76 -27.47
N ASP A 268 -20.66 15.58 -26.15
CA ASP A 268 -19.65 14.73 -25.56
C ASP A 268 -19.90 13.27 -25.98
N PRO A 269 -18.98 12.62 -26.72
CA PRO A 269 -19.16 11.25 -27.15
C PRO A 269 -19.17 10.24 -25.99
N GLN A 270 -18.74 10.65 -24.79
CA GLN A 270 -18.76 9.83 -23.57
C GLN A 270 -19.87 10.24 -22.59
N ALA A 271 -20.81 11.10 -23.02
CA ALA A 271 -21.92 11.50 -22.16
C ALA A 271 -22.81 10.31 -21.76
N ALA A 272 -23.10 10.20 -20.47
CA ALA A 272 -24.09 9.27 -19.93
C ALA A 272 -25.45 9.97 -19.74
N ALA A 273 -26.54 9.21 -19.81
CA ALA A 273 -27.87 9.72 -19.47
C ALA A 273 -27.98 9.94 -17.96
N VAL A 274 -28.67 11.01 -17.54
CA VAL A 274 -28.96 11.25 -16.12
C VAL A 274 -29.90 10.14 -15.62
N PRO A 275 -29.60 9.47 -14.50
CA PRO A 275 -30.48 8.46 -13.93
C PRO A 275 -31.88 9.04 -13.66
N SER A 276 -32.93 8.36 -14.12
CA SER A 276 -34.31 8.73 -13.79
C SER A 276 -34.58 8.46 -12.31
N LYS A 277 -35.00 9.48 -11.56
CA LYS A 277 -35.47 9.34 -10.18
C LYS A 277 -36.68 8.40 -10.06
#